data_AF-A0A930RV27-F1
#
_entry.id   AF-A0A930RV27-F1
#
_cell.length_a   1.000
_cell.length_b   1.000
_cell.length_c   1.000
_cell.angle_alpha   90.00
_cell.angle_beta   90.00
_cell.angle_gamma   90.00
#
_symmetry.space_group_name_H-M   'P 1'
#
loop_
_entity.id
_entity.type
_entity.pdbx_description
1 polymer ?
#
loop_
_entity_poly.entity_id
_entity_poly.type
_entity_poly.pdbx_seq_one_letter_code
_entity_poly.pdbx_strand_id
1 'polypeptide(L)'
;VIPEELNTRVATLSTDVATLKKNMNAYQKLMQDVNAEITRIVTETQKVKETLESKPIFVDSEKRDNTDLTGVSLSMNKDLSTLMLASRTLMDNTKSHQQVAETIRKEYSRLNDEVKTLETKGTEYKNAVESMDNVMNKEFESNTAFLNEFTKVMSNTESGNNTNTLVYDYLSHPIDGTLADGRGADTSRQHTDNRTGVLMVLIIAMMTLAFVYMLQHGNWQLLDTNRYLSNESKSHLLPLALLAGVGAGIGALVSIVVGVKLSLPAEQLFALIGMAILIAVSAIFMHHALMSWLKAYGLLISLGFIVIYVIALGQLFDTYYGNVSPVLTYLTPFVPAENMLHAVINQQPTAWISTAAISVIGVIGFVGSMLHYQQHNKE
;
A
#
# COMPACT_ATOMS: atom_id res chain seq x y z
N VAL A 1 12.86 13.70 26.60
CA VAL A 1 12.22 15.04 26.59
C VAL A 1 11.47 15.23 25.29
N ILE A 2 10.21 14.79 25.24
CA ILE A 2 9.28 15.23 24.18
C ILE A 2 9.28 16.77 24.12
N PRO A 3 9.25 17.39 22.94
CA PRO A 3 9.04 18.84 22.83
C PRO A 3 7.75 19.25 23.52
N GLU A 4 7.82 20.22 24.44
CA GLU A 4 6.66 20.82 25.13
C GLU A 4 5.57 21.30 24.15
N GLU A 5 6.00 21.65 22.94
CA GLU A 5 5.16 21.97 21.79
C GLU A 5 4.21 20.83 21.38
N LEU A 6 4.64 19.57 21.45
CA LEU A 6 3.83 18.42 21.05
C LEU A 6 2.70 18.13 22.05
N ASN A 7 3.01 18.21 23.35
CA ASN A 7 1.98 18.07 24.40
C ASN A 7 0.95 19.20 24.33
N THR A 8 1.41 20.42 24.08
CA THR A 8 0.54 21.58 23.92
C THR A 8 -0.42 21.38 22.73
N ARG A 9 0.10 20.91 21.58
CA ARG A 9 -0.72 20.63 20.39
C ARG A 9 -1.78 19.54 20.62
N VAL A 10 -1.45 18.48 21.35
CA VAL A 10 -2.40 17.41 21.71
C VAL A 10 -3.51 17.95 22.61
N ALA A 11 -3.17 18.80 23.59
CA ALA A 11 -4.16 19.42 24.47
C ALA A 11 -5.09 20.39 23.73
N THR A 12 -4.56 21.21 22.82
CA THR A 12 -5.36 22.08 21.95
C THR A 12 -6.32 21.27 21.08
N LEU A 13 -5.82 20.22 20.42
CA LEU A 13 -6.64 19.37 19.55
C LEU A 13 -7.78 18.69 20.32
N SER A 14 -7.52 18.23 21.55
CA SER A 14 -8.55 17.65 22.41
C SER A 14 -9.66 18.66 22.75
N THR A 15 -9.29 19.93 22.94
CA THR A 15 -10.24 21.02 23.25
C THR A 15 -11.09 21.38 22.03
N ASP A 16 -10.47 21.41 20.85
CA ASP A 16 -11.16 21.69 19.59
C ASP A 16 -12.16 20.57 19.24
N VAL A 17 -11.78 19.31 19.44
CA VAL A 17 -12.69 18.15 19.25
C VAL A 17 -13.89 18.22 20.19
N ALA A 18 -13.69 18.57 21.46
CA ALA A 18 -14.77 18.73 22.43
C ALA A 18 -15.74 19.85 22.03
N THR A 19 -15.19 20.98 21.55
CA THR A 19 -15.97 22.13 21.07
C THR A 19 -16.78 21.76 19.82
N LEU A 20 -16.16 21.06 18.87
CA LEU A 20 -16.82 20.59 17.66
C LEU A 20 -17.99 19.65 17.98
N LYS A 21 -17.79 18.69 18.88
CA LYS A 21 -18.83 17.74 19.35
C LYS A 21 -20.02 18.47 19.98
N LYS A 22 -19.77 19.51 20.77
CA LYS A 22 -20.81 20.36 21.36
C LYS A 22 -21.63 21.09 20.29
N ASN A 23 -20.96 21.72 19.32
CA ASN A 23 -21.62 22.45 18.24
C ASN A 23 -22.43 21.52 17.35
N MET A 24 -21.91 20.32 17.09
CA MET A 24 -22.60 19.28 16.35
C MET A 24 -23.91 18.88 17.06
N ASN A 25 -23.85 18.54 18.35
CA ASN A 25 -25.06 18.16 19.10
C ASN A 25 -26.14 19.25 19.07
N ALA A 26 -25.73 20.53 19.15
CA ALA A 26 -26.65 21.66 19.03
C ALA A 26 -27.30 21.72 17.63
N TYR A 27 -26.52 21.49 16.57
CA TYR A 27 -27.02 21.45 15.19
C TYR A 27 -28.01 20.28 14.96
N GLN A 28 -27.73 19.10 15.52
CA GLN A 28 -28.64 17.96 15.44
C GLN A 28 -29.99 18.25 16.07
N LYS A 29 -29.97 18.87 17.25
CA LYS A 29 -31.20 19.27 17.96
C LYS A 29 -32.00 20.27 17.13
N LEU A 30 -31.34 21.31 16.60
CA LEU A 30 -31.98 22.29 15.73
C LEU A 30 -32.61 21.63 14.50
N MET A 31 -31.94 20.67 13.87
CA MET A 31 -32.48 19.93 12.71
C MET A 31 -33.68 19.07 13.07
N GLN A 32 -33.71 18.44 14.24
CA GLN A 32 -34.88 17.71 14.73
C GLN A 32 -36.08 18.65 14.94
N ASP A 33 -35.85 19.80 15.56
CA ASP A 33 -36.89 20.81 15.81
C ASP A 33 -37.46 21.34 14.49
N VAL A 34 -36.59 21.66 13.51
CA VAL A 34 -37.00 22.10 12.16
C VAL A 34 -37.80 21.02 11.44
N ASN A 35 -37.38 19.75 11.50
CA ASN A 35 -38.09 18.66 10.82
C ASN A 35 -39.49 18.41 11.42
N ALA A 36 -39.62 18.55 12.75
CA ALA A 36 -40.90 18.50 13.44
C ALA A 36 -41.84 19.63 12.99
N GLU A 37 -41.32 20.86 12.90
CA GLU A 37 -42.11 22.02 12.47
C GLU A 37 -42.52 21.94 10.99
N ILE A 38 -41.61 21.47 10.12
CA ILE A 38 -41.92 21.19 8.70
C ILE A 38 -43.06 20.17 8.60
N THR A 39 -42.99 19.06 9.35
CA THR A 39 -44.03 18.01 9.34
C THR A 39 -45.39 18.57 9.79
N ARG A 40 -45.38 19.44 10.81
CA ARG A 40 -46.58 20.14 11.28
C ARG A 40 -47.16 21.06 10.19
N ILE A 41 -46.33 21.87 9.52
CA ILE A 41 -46.75 22.77 8.44
C ILE A 41 -47.32 21.97 7.25
N VAL A 42 -46.72 20.84 6.86
CA VAL A 42 -47.27 19.96 5.81
C VAL A 42 -48.67 19.49 6.19
N THR A 43 -48.85 19.05 7.44
CA THR A 43 -50.13 18.53 7.94
C THR A 43 -51.22 19.61 7.92
N GLU A 44 -50.92 20.81 8.40
CA GLU A 44 -51.88 21.92 8.38
C GLU A 44 -52.19 22.40 6.95
N THR A 45 -51.18 22.45 6.07
CA THR A 45 -51.37 22.82 4.65
C THR A 45 -52.26 21.80 3.93
N GLN A 46 -52.10 20.51 4.23
CA GLN A 46 -52.95 19.45 3.69
C GLN A 46 -54.40 19.59 4.16
N LYS A 47 -54.65 19.91 5.44
CA LYS A 47 -56.01 20.20 5.95
C LYS A 47 -56.64 21.41 5.26
N VAL A 48 -55.88 22.47 5.03
CA VAL A 48 -56.35 23.66 4.30
C VAL A 48 -56.72 23.28 2.87
N LYS A 49 -55.88 22.50 2.18
CA LYS A 49 -56.18 21.99 0.83
C LYS A 49 -57.47 21.17 0.80
N GLU A 50 -57.64 20.22 1.72
CA GLU A 50 -58.85 19.40 1.82
C GLU A 50 -60.11 20.24 2.08
N THR A 51 -59.99 21.25 2.95
CA THR A 51 -61.08 22.19 3.24
C THR A 51 -61.44 23.01 2.01
N LEU A 52 -60.46 23.47 1.23
CA LEU A 52 -60.66 24.20 -0.03
C LEU A 52 -61.29 23.32 -1.11
N GLU A 53 -60.84 22.07 -1.24
CA GLU A 53 -61.40 21.07 -2.18
C GLU A 53 -62.84 20.66 -1.81
N SER A 54 -63.21 20.74 -0.53
CA SER A 54 -64.57 20.41 -0.04
C SER A 54 -65.61 21.53 -0.23
N LYS A 55 -65.19 22.77 -0.57
CA LYS A 55 -66.13 23.88 -0.80
C LYS A 55 -66.73 23.77 -2.20
N PRO A 56 -68.06 23.93 -2.36
CA PRO A 56 -68.70 23.90 -3.66
C PRO A 56 -68.20 25.06 -4.53
N ILE A 57 -67.81 24.73 -5.76
CA ILE A 57 -67.62 25.71 -6.83
C ILE A 57 -69.01 26.21 -7.20
N PHE A 58 -69.30 27.50 -7.01
CA PHE A 58 -70.57 28.08 -7.43
C PHE A 58 -70.69 27.92 -8.95
N VAL A 59 -71.68 27.13 -9.39
CA VAL A 59 -72.05 26.98 -10.79
C VAL A 59 -73.08 28.04 -11.16
N ASP A 60 -72.95 28.55 -12.39
CA ASP A 60 -73.53 29.78 -12.96
C ASP A 60 -75.06 29.79 -13.14
N SER A 61 -75.82 29.06 -12.32
CA SER A 61 -77.25 28.86 -12.53
C SER A 61 -78.11 29.53 -11.48
N GLU A 62 -78.15 30.86 -11.45
CA GLU A 62 -79.40 31.55 -11.10
C GLU A 62 -79.45 33.00 -11.59
N LYS A 63 -80.36 33.26 -12.54
CA LYS A 63 -80.74 34.61 -12.99
C LYS A 63 -81.37 35.40 -11.83
N ARG A 64 -80.80 36.56 -11.48
CA ARG A 64 -81.53 37.76 -11.03
C ARG A 64 -80.59 38.96 -10.85
N ASP A 65 -80.84 40.05 -11.60
CA ASP A 65 -80.40 41.45 -11.46
C ASP A 65 -79.24 41.78 -10.47
N ASN A 66 -78.10 41.11 -10.58
CA ASN A 66 -76.97 41.37 -9.70
C ASN A 66 -75.64 41.11 -10.40
N THR A 67 -75.40 41.85 -11.49
CA THR A 67 -74.19 41.74 -12.33
C THR A 67 -72.90 41.90 -11.51
N ASP A 68 -72.93 42.71 -10.45
CA ASP A 68 -71.83 42.89 -9.49
C ASP A 68 -71.58 41.63 -8.63
N LEU A 69 -72.63 40.93 -8.19
CA LEU A 69 -72.50 39.74 -7.34
C LEU A 69 -71.96 38.53 -8.13
N THR A 70 -72.34 38.37 -9.40
CA THR A 70 -71.75 37.38 -10.31
C THR A 70 -70.28 37.66 -10.59
N GLY A 71 -69.89 38.93 -10.77
CA GLY A 71 -68.49 39.32 -10.94
C GLY A 71 -67.64 39.02 -9.70
N VAL A 72 -68.17 39.31 -8.51
CA VAL A 72 -67.54 38.98 -7.21
C VAL A 72 -67.45 37.47 -6.98
N SER A 73 -68.46 36.69 -7.36
CA SER A 73 -68.42 35.22 -7.24
C SER A 73 -67.37 34.59 -8.17
N LEU A 74 -67.27 35.06 -9.42
CA LEU A 74 -66.26 34.58 -10.37
C LEU A 74 -64.83 34.94 -9.93
N SER A 75 -64.61 36.15 -9.40
CA SER A 75 -63.31 36.55 -8.89
C SER A 75 -62.91 35.75 -7.65
N MET A 76 -63.84 35.52 -6.71
CA MET A 76 -63.60 34.67 -5.54
C MET A 76 -63.24 33.23 -5.94
N ASN A 77 -63.86 32.68 -6.99
CA ASN A 77 -63.56 31.34 -7.48
C ASN A 77 -62.17 31.26 -8.15
N LYS A 78 -61.79 32.31 -8.90
CA LYS A 78 -60.44 32.45 -9.47
C LYS A 78 -59.38 32.60 -8.38
N ASP A 79 -59.66 33.38 -7.34
CA ASP A 79 -58.77 33.57 -6.19
C ASP A 79 -58.63 32.27 -5.38
N LEU A 80 -59.73 31.52 -5.20
CA LEU A 80 -59.72 30.20 -4.56
C LEU A 80 -58.82 29.21 -5.31
N SER A 81 -58.97 29.14 -6.64
CA SER A 81 -58.15 28.27 -7.49
C SER A 81 -56.67 28.66 -7.46
N THR A 82 -56.40 29.98 -7.45
CA THR A 82 -55.04 30.53 -7.30
C THR A 82 -54.43 30.18 -5.93
N LEU A 83 -55.21 30.30 -4.86
CA LEU A 83 -54.80 29.94 -3.50
C LEU A 83 -54.53 28.43 -3.38
N MET A 84 -55.33 27.59 -4.05
CA MET A 84 -55.15 26.14 -4.07
C MET A 84 -53.87 25.73 -4.79
N LEU A 85 -53.54 26.38 -5.92
CA LEU A 85 -52.28 26.21 -6.62
C LEU A 85 -51.08 26.65 -5.77
N ALA A 86 -51.18 27.83 -5.12
CA ALA A 86 -50.15 28.31 -4.20
C ALA A 86 -49.94 27.34 -3.02
N SER A 87 -51.02 26.78 -2.47
CA SER A 87 -50.98 25.79 -1.38
C SER A 87 -50.32 24.47 -1.82
N ARG A 88 -50.63 23.96 -3.03
CA ARG A 88 -49.96 22.78 -3.59
C ARG A 88 -48.46 23.02 -3.78
N THR A 89 -48.10 24.16 -4.38
CA THR A 89 -46.69 24.56 -4.55
C THR A 89 -45.96 24.69 -3.22
N LEU A 90 -46.59 25.30 -2.21
CA LEU A 90 -46.02 25.40 -0.87
C LEU A 90 -45.79 24.01 -0.27
N MET A 91 -46.79 23.11 -0.36
CA MET A 91 -46.67 21.74 0.16
C MET A 91 -45.58 20.94 -0.54
N ASP A 92 -45.46 21.03 -1.86
CA ASP A 92 -44.41 20.34 -2.62
C ASP A 92 -43.02 20.85 -2.23
N ASN A 93 -42.87 22.18 -2.08
CA ASN A 93 -41.64 22.78 -1.55
C ASN A 93 -41.35 22.33 -0.11
N THR A 94 -42.35 22.25 0.75
CA THR A 94 -42.18 21.79 2.14
C THR A 94 -41.75 20.32 2.21
N LYS A 95 -42.31 19.43 1.37
CA LYS A 95 -41.87 18.03 1.25
C LYS A 95 -40.45 17.91 0.72
N SER A 96 -40.09 18.73 -0.27
CA SER A 96 -38.72 18.80 -0.79
C SER A 96 -37.73 19.21 0.32
N HIS A 97 -38.06 20.26 1.10
CA HIS A 97 -37.25 20.68 2.25
C HIS A 97 -37.13 19.60 3.34
N GLN A 98 -38.19 18.81 3.56
CA GLN A 98 -38.15 17.66 4.48
C GLN A 98 -37.11 16.61 4.02
N GLN A 99 -37.06 16.29 2.73
CA GLN A 99 -36.07 15.36 2.18
C GLN A 99 -34.63 15.89 2.28
N VAL A 100 -34.44 17.19 2.06
CA VAL A 100 -33.13 17.85 2.26
C VAL A 100 -32.72 17.78 3.73
N ALA A 101 -33.64 18.02 4.67
CA ALA A 101 -33.37 17.92 6.11
C ALA A 101 -32.98 16.49 6.52
N GLU A 102 -33.64 15.46 5.97
CA GLU A 102 -33.30 14.05 6.18
C GLU A 102 -31.89 13.72 5.67
N THR A 103 -31.49 14.30 4.53
CA THR A 103 -30.15 14.14 3.94
C THR A 103 -29.09 14.80 4.82
N ILE A 104 -29.31 16.03 5.27
CA ILE A 104 -28.43 16.74 6.21
C ILE A 104 -28.26 15.94 7.51
N ARG A 105 -29.33 15.31 8.02
CA ARG A 105 -29.28 14.44 9.20
C ARG A 105 -28.37 13.22 8.99
N LYS A 106 -28.40 12.61 7.80
CA LYS A 106 -27.52 11.48 7.45
C LYS A 106 -26.06 11.92 7.38
N GLU A 107 -25.76 13.01 6.69
CA GLU A 107 -24.40 13.56 6.62
C GLU A 107 -23.89 13.97 8.01
N TYR A 108 -24.75 14.50 8.85
CA TYR A 108 -24.43 14.79 10.25
C TYR A 108 -24.04 13.54 11.03
N SER A 109 -24.78 12.42 10.87
CA SER A 109 -24.45 11.15 11.52
C SER A 109 -23.06 10.67 11.10
N ARG A 110 -22.75 10.78 9.80
CA ARG A 110 -21.43 10.43 9.25
C ARG A 110 -20.33 11.30 9.85
N LEU A 111 -20.52 12.62 9.87
CA LEU A 111 -19.57 13.55 10.49
C LEU A 111 -19.33 13.21 11.97
N ASN A 112 -20.37 12.81 12.71
CA ASN A 112 -20.24 12.47 14.12
C ASN A 112 -19.39 11.21 14.33
N ASP A 113 -19.52 10.23 13.45
CA ASP A 113 -18.71 9.01 13.49
C ASP A 113 -17.25 9.28 13.07
N GLU A 114 -17.04 10.19 12.12
CA GLU A 114 -15.70 10.68 11.75
C GLU A 114 -15.02 11.42 12.93
N VAL A 115 -15.76 12.25 13.67
CA VAL A 115 -15.24 12.95 14.86
C VAL A 115 -14.89 11.96 16.00
N LYS A 116 -15.70 10.92 16.23
CA LYS A 116 -15.35 9.85 17.20
C LYS A 116 -14.10 9.08 16.79
N THR A 117 -13.95 8.82 15.49
CA THR A 117 -12.76 8.16 14.95
C THR A 117 -11.52 9.04 15.16
N LEU A 118 -11.67 10.36 14.96
CA LEU A 118 -10.61 11.33 15.21
C LEU A 118 -10.22 11.37 16.71
N GLU A 119 -11.20 11.36 17.61
CA GLU A 119 -10.99 11.29 19.08
C GLU A 119 -10.19 10.04 19.47
N THR A 120 -10.53 8.89 18.87
CA THR A 120 -9.83 7.62 19.09
C THR A 120 -8.38 7.68 18.61
N LYS A 121 -8.16 8.14 17.37
CA LYS A 121 -6.81 8.31 16.80
C LYS A 121 -5.97 9.31 17.58
N GLY A 122 -6.58 10.38 18.09
CA GLY A 122 -5.90 11.35 18.95
C GLY A 122 -5.41 10.72 20.26
N THR A 123 -6.20 9.81 20.84
CA THR A 123 -5.83 9.05 22.04
C THR A 123 -4.70 8.06 21.76
N GLU A 124 -4.75 7.35 20.64
CA GLU A 124 -3.66 6.46 20.21
C GLU A 124 -2.36 7.23 19.99
N TYR A 125 -2.43 8.40 19.34
CA TYR A 125 -1.26 9.26 19.14
C TYR A 125 -0.67 9.75 20.45
N LYS A 126 -1.52 10.17 21.40
CA LYS A 126 -1.08 10.54 22.76
C LYS A 126 -0.32 9.39 23.43
N ASN A 127 -0.87 8.17 23.39
CA ASN A 127 -0.23 7.00 23.99
C ASN A 127 1.11 6.65 23.30
N ALA A 128 1.18 6.81 21.98
CA ALA A 128 2.41 6.61 21.23
C ALA A 128 3.50 7.61 21.61
N VAL A 129 3.12 8.88 21.82
CA VAL A 129 4.03 9.94 22.30
C VAL A 129 4.53 9.62 23.71
N GLU A 130 3.65 9.24 24.64
CA GLU A 130 4.04 8.84 26.01
C GLU A 130 4.98 7.62 26.01
N SER A 131 4.72 6.62 25.15
CA SER A 131 5.60 5.46 24.97
C SER A 131 6.97 5.87 24.42
N MET A 132 7.00 6.77 23.45
CA MET A 132 8.24 7.29 22.87
C MET A 132 9.09 8.04 23.90
N ASP A 133 8.49 8.81 24.81
CA ASP A 133 9.23 9.46 25.91
C ASP A 133 9.85 8.44 26.87
N ASN A 134 9.10 7.39 27.21
CA ASN A 134 9.60 6.33 28.08
C ASN A 134 10.79 5.61 27.44
N VAL A 135 10.72 5.26 26.15
CA VAL A 135 11.84 4.66 25.41
C VAL A 135 13.02 5.63 25.36
N MET A 136 12.78 6.89 25.02
CA MET A 136 13.83 7.90 24.94
C MET A 136 14.54 8.11 26.28
N ASN A 137 13.81 8.22 27.38
CA ASN A 137 14.38 8.38 28.72
C ASN A 137 15.21 7.14 29.11
N LYS A 138 14.71 5.93 28.82
CA LYS A 138 15.45 4.68 29.06
C LYS A 138 16.75 4.60 28.25
N GLU A 139 16.74 5.01 26.99
CA GLU A 139 17.95 5.06 26.16
C GLU A 139 18.94 6.12 26.66
N PHE A 140 18.46 7.29 27.12
CA PHE A 140 19.33 8.30 27.74
C PHE A 140 20.00 7.81 29.03
N GLU A 141 19.26 7.13 29.90
CA GLU A 141 19.82 6.49 31.10
C GLU A 141 20.85 5.41 30.75
N SER A 142 20.51 4.54 29.80
CA SER A 142 21.40 3.48 29.31
C SER A 142 22.70 4.04 28.72
N ASN A 143 22.61 5.07 27.88
CA ASN A 143 23.78 5.73 27.29
C ASN A 143 24.64 6.42 28.35
N THR A 144 24.03 7.01 29.38
CA THR A 144 24.77 7.60 30.51
C THR A 144 25.50 6.52 31.32
N ALA A 145 24.84 5.38 31.58
CA ALA A 145 25.45 4.24 32.24
C ALA A 145 26.60 3.64 31.42
N PHE A 146 26.42 3.50 30.10
CA PHE A 146 27.46 3.07 29.17
C PHE A 146 28.66 4.03 29.19
N LEU A 147 28.44 5.34 29.10
CA LEU A 147 29.52 6.33 29.13
C LEU A 147 30.29 6.31 30.46
N ASN A 148 29.60 6.13 31.59
CA ASN A 148 30.23 5.99 32.89
C ASN A 148 31.08 4.73 32.98
N GLU A 149 30.57 3.58 32.56
CA GLU A 149 31.34 2.32 32.58
C GLU A 149 32.48 2.37 31.56
N PHE A 150 32.28 2.96 30.39
CA PHE A 150 33.32 3.18 29.38
C PHE A 150 34.44 4.07 29.93
N THR A 151 34.10 5.19 30.56
CA THR A 151 35.07 6.11 31.18
C THR A 151 35.85 5.41 32.29
N LYS A 152 35.16 4.61 33.11
CA LYS A 152 35.77 3.82 34.18
C LYS A 152 36.72 2.76 33.62
N VAL A 153 36.32 2.01 32.59
CA VAL A 153 37.19 1.07 31.87
C VAL A 153 38.40 1.80 31.30
N MET A 154 38.22 2.95 30.65
CA MET A 154 39.32 3.76 30.12
C MET A 154 40.27 4.22 31.23
N SER A 155 39.74 4.71 32.36
CA SER A 155 40.58 5.14 33.49
C SER A 155 41.39 4.00 34.10
N ASN A 156 40.90 2.75 34.00
CA ASN A 156 41.65 1.56 34.42
C ASN A 156 42.73 1.13 33.40
N THR A 157 42.74 1.71 32.21
CA THR A 157 43.80 1.49 31.21
C THR A 157 45.00 2.43 31.39
N GLU A 158 44.91 3.44 32.25
CA GLU A 158 46.02 4.35 32.54
C GLU A 158 46.39 4.26 34.02
N SER A 159 47.58 3.75 34.32
CA SER A 159 48.13 3.74 35.68
C SER A 159 49.41 4.59 35.72
N GLY A 160 49.27 5.86 36.07
CA GLY A 160 50.37 6.83 36.03
C GLY A 160 50.67 7.31 34.60
N ASN A 161 51.95 7.38 34.20
CA ASN A 161 52.36 7.84 32.86
C ASN A 161 52.55 6.70 31.83
N ASN A 162 52.03 5.51 32.11
CA ASN A 162 52.12 4.34 31.23
C ASN A 162 50.72 3.80 30.93
N THR A 163 50.42 3.65 29.64
CA THR A 163 49.20 2.98 29.15
C THR A 163 49.29 1.48 29.35
N ASN A 164 48.19 0.86 29.76
CA ASN A 164 48.04 -0.58 29.93
C ASN A 164 47.97 -1.24 28.54
N THR A 165 49.13 -1.65 28.04
CA THR A 165 49.30 -2.23 26.70
C THR A 165 48.41 -3.44 26.44
N LEU A 166 48.03 -4.22 27.46
CA LEU A 166 47.11 -5.36 27.34
C LEU A 166 45.69 -4.95 26.92
N VAL A 167 45.19 -3.81 27.42
CA VAL A 167 43.85 -3.33 27.04
C VAL A 167 43.86 -2.72 25.64
N TYR A 168 44.94 -2.02 25.28
CA TYR A 168 45.12 -1.47 23.93
C TYR A 168 45.31 -2.57 22.86
N ASP A 169 46.03 -3.64 23.18
CA ASP A 169 46.19 -4.80 22.30
C ASP A 169 44.84 -5.55 22.11
N TYR A 170 44.04 -5.65 23.18
CA TYR A 170 42.69 -6.22 23.14
C TYR A 170 41.69 -5.33 22.39
N LEU A 171 41.73 -4.00 22.55
CA LEU A 171 40.85 -3.06 21.83
C LEU A 171 41.23 -2.90 20.35
N SER A 172 42.51 -3.08 20.01
CA SER A 172 42.95 -3.13 18.61
C SER A 172 42.62 -4.47 17.93
N HIS A 173 42.28 -5.51 18.71
CA HIS A 173 41.82 -6.83 18.25
C HIS A 173 40.62 -7.38 19.05
N PRO A 174 39.44 -6.71 19.04
CA PRO A 174 38.37 -6.93 20.03
C PRO A 174 37.55 -8.24 19.87
N ILE A 175 37.96 -9.15 18.99
CA ILE A 175 37.21 -10.40 18.67
C ILE A 175 37.92 -11.65 19.22
N ASP A 176 38.95 -11.50 20.06
CA ASP A 176 39.66 -12.66 20.64
C ASP A 176 39.26 -12.90 22.10
N GLY A 177 38.02 -13.34 22.29
CA GLY A 177 37.56 -13.97 23.54
C GLY A 177 38.18 -15.35 23.82
N THR A 178 39.16 -15.78 23.03
CA THR A 178 39.80 -17.11 23.09
C THR A 178 41.26 -17.07 23.58
N LEU A 179 41.80 -15.91 23.94
CA LEU A 179 43.17 -15.83 24.47
C LEU A 179 43.34 -16.43 25.88
N ALA A 180 42.27 -16.94 26.48
CA ALA A 180 42.34 -17.69 27.73
C ALA A 180 42.63 -19.20 27.55
N ASP A 181 42.58 -19.76 26.33
CA ASP A 181 42.93 -21.17 26.14
C ASP A 181 43.71 -21.38 24.83
N GLY A 182 45.02 -21.57 24.98
CA GLY A 182 46.01 -21.63 23.91
C GLY A 182 45.96 -22.91 23.08
N ARG A 183 44.82 -23.22 22.43
CA ARG A 183 44.72 -24.21 21.35
C ARG A 183 43.53 -23.88 20.44
N GLY A 184 43.81 -23.58 19.17
CA GLY A 184 42.81 -23.62 18.10
C GLY A 184 42.71 -22.34 17.27
N ALA A 185 43.81 -21.97 16.61
CA ALA A 185 43.72 -21.14 15.41
C ALA A 185 43.25 -22.03 14.26
N ASP A 186 41.95 -21.97 13.91
CA ASP A 186 41.40 -22.18 12.57
C ASP A 186 39.87 -22.28 12.64
N THR A 187 39.20 -21.13 12.72
CA THR A 187 37.83 -21.01 12.19
C THR A 187 37.67 -19.64 11.56
N SER A 188 37.68 -19.61 10.24
CA SER A 188 37.38 -18.46 9.40
C SER A 188 36.04 -17.86 9.84
N ARG A 189 36.08 -16.62 10.33
CA ARG A 189 34.90 -15.82 10.71
C ARG A 189 34.12 -15.49 9.43
N GLN A 190 33.07 -16.24 9.15
CA GLN A 190 32.23 -16.05 7.96
C GLN A 190 31.29 -14.87 8.17
N HIS A 191 31.62 -13.71 7.58
CA HIS A 191 30.68 -12.59 7.43
C HIS A 191 29.48 -13.08 6.62
N THR A 192 28.29 -13.15 7.23
CA THR A 192 27.05 -13.47 6.51
C THR A 192 26.58 -12.24 5.75
N ASP A 193 26.67 -12.27 4.43
CA ASP A 193 26.16 -11.23 3.55
C ASP A 193 24.67 -11.46 3.30
N ASN A 194 23.85 -10.60 3.89
CA ASN A 194 22.40 -10.66 3.77
C ASN A 194 21.87 -9.69 2.69
N ARG A 195 22.65 -8.69 2.23
CA ARG A 195 22.12 -7.64 1.34
C ARG A 195 22.37 -7.95 -0.13
N THR A 196 23.43 -8.68 -0.43
CA THR A 196 23.85 -8.91 -1.80
C THR A 196 22.91 -9.85 -2.55
N GLY A 197 22.32 -10.85 -1.86
CA GLY A 197 21.30 -11.72 -2.44
C GLY A 197 20.05 -10.94 -2.86
N VAL A 198 19.56 -10.08 -1.97
CA VAL A 198 18.43 -9.18 -2.20
C VAL A 198 18.63 -8.28 -3.41
N LEU A 199 19.78 -7.59 -3.47
CA LEU A 199 20.08 -6.66 -4.55
C LEU A 199 20.18 -7.36 -5.91
N MET A 200 20.77 -8.55 -5.95
CA MET A 200 20.85 -9.33 -7.19
C MET A 200 19.47 -9.72 -7.73
N VAL A 201 18.58 -10.22 -6.87
CA VAL A 201 17.21 -10.58 -7.28
C VAL A 201 16.46 -9.36 -7.80
N LEU A 202 16.60 -8.21 -7.12
CA LEU A 202 15.99 -6.94 -7.56
C LEU A 202 16.48 -6.52 -8.94
N ILE A 203 17.81 -6.53 -9.17
CA ILE A 203 18.41 -6.16 -10.46
C ILE A 203 17.94 -7.11 -11.57
N ILE A 204 17.95 -8.42 -11.33
CA ILE A 204 17.49 -9.42 -12.30
C ILE A 204 16.00 -9.21 -12.61
N ALA A 205 15.16 -9.01 -11.60
CA ALA A 205 13.72 -8.77 -11.79
C ALA A 205 13.48 -7.50 -12.61
N MET A 206 14.18 -6.40 -12.32
CA MET A 206 14.06 -5.15 -13.08
C MET A 206 14.56 -5.27 -14.52
N MET A 207 15.73 -5.88 -14.74
CA MET A 207 16.30 -6.06 -16.09
C MET A 207 15.42 -6.96 -16.96
N THR A 208 14.94 -8.07 -16.42
CA THR A 208 14.04 -8.97 -17.16
C THR A 208 12.69 -8.30 -17.44
N LEU A 209 12.14 -7.55 -16.49
CA LEU A 209 10.90 -6.79 -16.70
C LEU A 209 11.04 -5.74 -17.81
N ALA A 210 12.11 -4.95 -17.75
CA ALA A 210 12.41 -3.91 -18.75
C ALA A 210 12.60 -4.53 -20.15
N PHE A 211 13.31 -5.66 -20.24
CA PHE A 211 13.49 -6.37 -21.49
C PHE A 211 12.16 -6.85 -22.09
N VAL A 212 11.32 -7.50 -21.28
CA VAL A 212 10.00 -7.98 -21.75
C VAL A 212 9.12 -6.81 -22.19
N TYR A 213 9.12 -5.71 -21.43
CA TYR A 213 8.39 -4.51 -21.81
C TYR A 213 8.86 -3.94 -23.16
N MET A 214 10.18 -3.84 -23.35
CA MET A 214 10.78 -3.40 -24.61
C MET A 214 10.51 -4.38 -25.75
N LEU A 215 10.39 -5.67 -25.48
CA LEU A 215 10.04 -6.67 -26.49
C LEU A 215 8.59 -6.53 -26.96
N GLN A 216 7.66 -6.13 -26.08
CA GLN A 216 6.25 -5.93 -26.43
C GLN A 216 5.94 -4.60 -27.11
N HIS A 217 6.68 -3.53 -26.76
CA HIS A 217 6.45 -2.18 -27.28
C HIS A 217 7.52 -1.73 -28.29
N GLY A 218 8.57 -2.52 -28.47
CA GLY A 218 9.60 -2.25 -29.47
C GLY A 218 9.17 -2.74 -30.85
N ASN A 219 9.33 -1.89 -31.86
CA ASN A 219 9.19 -2.27 -33.27
C ASN A 219 10.39 -3.12 -33.71
N TRP A 220 10.50 -4.35 -33.19
CA TRP A 220 11.59 -5.27 -33.52
C TRP A 220 11.35 -5.92 -34.89
N GLN A 221 11.51 -5.14 -35.96
CA GLN A 221 11.50 -5.60 -37.35
C GLN A 221 12.52 -6.74 -37.62
N LEU A 222 13.53 -6.90 -36.77
CA LEU A 222 14.51 -8.00 -36.83
C LEU A 222 13.89 -9.40 -36.61
N LEU A 223 12.77 -9.50 -35.88
CA LEU A 223 12.03 -10.77 -35.72
C LEU A 223 11.08 -11.05 -36.89
N ASP A 224 10.71 -10.02 -37.65
CA ASP A 224 9.81 -10.13 -38.82
C ASP A 224 10.59 -10.54 -40.09
N THR A 225 11.86 -10.12 -40.22
CA THR A 225 12.72 -10.51 -41.36
C THR A 225 13.01 -12.02 -41.41
N ASN A 226 12.99 -12.71 -40.27
CA ASN A 226 13.18 -14.17 -40.22
C ASN A 226 11.91 -14.96 -40.60
N ARG A 227 10.76 -14.28 -40.66
CA ARG A 227 9.47 -14.86 -41.07
C ARG A 227 9.39 -15.06 -42.59
N TYR A 228 10.20 -14.35 -43.36
CA TYR A 228 10.26 -14.44 -44.83
C TYR A 228 11.30 -15.42 -45.38
N LEU A 229 12.24 -15.92 -44.55
CA LEU A 229 13.32 -16.80 -44.98
C LEU A 229 13.18 -18.26 -44.51
N SER A 230 12.16 -18.59 -43.71
CA SER A 230 11.94 -19.94 -43.21
C SER A 230 10.69 -20.58 -43.83
N ASN A 231 10.84 -21.09 -45.05
CA ASN A 231 9.80 -21.91 -45.71
C ASN A 231 9.80 -23.38 -45.22
N GLU A 232 10.43 -23.71 -44.09
CA GLU A 232 10.37 -25.06 -43.53
C GLU A 232 10.25 -25.10 -41.99
N SER A 233 9.25 -25.88 -41.55
CA SER A 233 9.04 -26.50 -40.23
C SER A 233 9.07 -25.63 -38.96
N LYS A 234 7.87 -25.15 -38.57
CA LYS A 234 7.25 -25.20 -37.21
C LYS A 234 8.17 -25.51 -36.01
N SER A 235 9.15 -24.67 -35.68
CA SER A 235 9.71 -24.65 -34.32
C SER A 235 9.03 -23.55 -33.51
N HIS A 236 7.87 -23.85 -32.92
CA HIS A 236 7.13 -22.98 -31.99
C HIS A 236 7.95 -22.57 -30.74
N LEU A 237 9.17 -23.10 -30.60
CA LEU A 237 10.06 -22.92 -29.47
C LEU A 237 11.18 -21.90 -29.71
N LEU A 238 11.41 -21.45 -30.96
CA LEU A 238 12.53 -20.55 -31.26
C LEU A 238 12.44 -19.19 -30.52
N PRO A 239 11.29 -18.51 -30.47
CA PRO A 239 11.16 -17.27 -29.69
C PRO A 239 11.36 -17.49 -28.19
N LEU A 240 10.88 -18.63 -27.67
CA LEU A 240 11.03 -19.00 -26.26
C LEU A 240 12.49 -19.31 -25.91
N ALA A 241 13.22 -19.94 -26.83
CA ALA A 241 14.66 -20.21 -26.67
C ALA A 241 15.48 -18.92 -26.68
N LEU A 242 15.13 -17.94 -27.51
CA LEU A 242 15.74 -16.61 -27.48
C LEU A 242 15.45 -15.89 -26.15
N LEU A 243 14.22 -15.97 -25.65
CA LEU A 243 13.85 -15.40 -24.36
C LEU A 243 14.65 -16.03 -23.22
N ALA A 244 14.76 -17.37 -23.19
CA ALA A 244 15.59 -18.09 -22.23
C ALA A 244 17.07 -17.68 -22.35
N GLY A 245 17.59 -17.53 -23.57
CA GLY A 245 18.96 -17.09 -23.82
C GLY A 245 19.26 -15.70 -23.28
N VAL A 246 18.34 -14.74 -23.47
CA VAL A 246 18.47 -13.39 -22.90
C VAL A 246 18.38 -13.44 -21.38
N GLY A 247 17.43 -14.19 -20.81
CA GLY A 247 17.32 -14.39 -19.37
C GLY A 247 18.61 -14.95 -18.78
N ALA A 248 19.17 -15.99 -19.40
CA ALA A 248 20.45 -16.57 -19.00
C ALA A 248 21.59 -15.55 -19.10
N GLY A 249 21.64 -14.73 -20.16
CA GLY A 249 22.61 -13.66 -20.31
C GLY A 249 22.54 -12.62 -19.19
N ILE A 250 21.33 -12.18 -18.82
CA ILE A 250 21.11 -11.26 -17.69
C ILE A 250 21.60 -11.88 -16.38
N GLY A 251 21.19 -13.12 -16.08
CA GLY A 251 21.58 -13.82 -14.86
C GLY A 251 23.09 -14.04 -14.75
N ALA A 252 23.73 -14.45 -15.85
CA ALA A 252 25.18 -14.62 -15.92
C ALA A 252 25.93 -13.29 -15.73
N LEU A 253 25.48 -12.21 -16.39
CA LEU A 253 26.11 -10.89 -16.25
C LEU A 253 26.07 -10.41 -14.80
N VAL A 254 24.89 -10.44 -14.16
CA VAL A 254 24.71 -9.98 -12.78
C VAL A 254 25.56 -10.80 -11.81
N SER A 255 25.52 -12.13 -11.92
CA SER A 255 26.27 -13.02 -11.03
C SER A 255 27.79 -12.92 -11.20
N ILE A 256 28.30 -12.71 -12.42
CA ILE A 256 29.74 -12.49 -12.63
C ILE A 256 30.17 -11.18 -11.97
N VAL A 257 29.44 -10.09 -12.20
CA VAL A 257 29.78 -8.77 -11.62
C VAL A 257 29.81 -8.87 -10.09
N VAL A 258 28.81 -9.50 -9.49
CA VAL A 258 28.71 -9.62 -8.04
C VAL A 258 29.68 -10.65 -7.47
N GLY A 259 29.87 -11.79 -8.13
CA GLY A 259 30.82 -12.82 -7.73
C GLY A 259 32.26 -12.31 -7.71
N VAL A 260 32.64 -11.49 -8.69
CA VAL A 260 33.94 -10.79 -8.71
C VAL A 260 34.05 -9.77 -7.57
N LYS A 261 32.98 -9.00 -7.30
CA LYS A 261 32.96 -8.03 -6.19
C LYS A 261 33.09 -8.70 -4.82
N LEU A 262 32.48 -9.87 -4.64
CA LEU A 262 32.54 -10.66 -3.41
C LEU A 262 33.82 -11.49 -3.27
N SER A 263 34.69 -11.52 -4.30
CA SER A 263 35.91 -12.34 -4.31
C SER A 263 35.65 -13.82 -3.97
N LEU A 264 34.56 -14.38 -4.49
CA LEU A 264 34.16 -15.75 -4.19
C LEU A 264 35.12 -16.77 -4.82
N PRO A 265 35.36 -17.93 -4.17
CA PRO A 265 36.10 -19.04 -4.77
C PRO A 265 35.39 -19.54 -6.02
N ALA A 266 36.17 -20.09 -6.97
CA ALA A 266 35.67 -20.47 -8.29
C ALA A 266 34.44 -21.40 -8.24
N GLU A 267 34.45 -22.39 -7.35
CA GLU A 267 33.34 -23.33 -7.15
C GLU A 267 32.03 -22.62 -6.76
N GLN A 268 32.12 -21.68 -5.81
CA GLN A 268 30.97 -20.89 -5.35
C GLN A 268 30.48 -19.92 -6.43
N LEU A 269 31.40 -19.37 -7.22
CA LEU A 269 31.08 -18.50 -8.36
C LEU A 269 30.31 -19.26 -9.45
N PHE A 270 30.69 -20.51 -9.77
CA PHE A 270 29.93 -21.34 -10.72
C PHE A 270 28.52 -21.66 -10.21
N ALA A 271 28.38 -21.99 -8.93
CA ALA A 271 27.07 -22.22 -8.32
C ALA A 271 26.19 -20.95 -8.36
N LEU A 272 26.78 -19.79 -8.06
CA LEU A 272 26.12 -18.49 -8.11
C LEU A 272 25.59 -18.18 -9.51
N ILE A 273 26.42 -18.40 -10.53
CA ILE A 273 26.03 -18.21 -11.94
C ILE A 273 24.86 -19.11 -12.32
N GLY A 274 24.93 -20.41 -11.97
CA GLY A 274 23.86 -21.35 -12.26
C GLY A 274 22.52 -20.94 -11.63
N MET A 275 22.53 -20.53 -10.37
CA MET A 275 21.31 -20.07 -9.69
C MET A 275 20.78 -18.75 -10.24
N ALA A 276 21.65 -17.77 -10.53
CA ALA A 276 21.24 -16.51 -11.11
C ALA A 276 20.64 -16.68 -12.51
N ILE A 277 21.18 -17.59 -13.33
CA ILE A 277 20.59 -17.98 -14.63
C ILE A 277 19.19 -18.55 -14.43
N LEU A 278 19.03 -19.50 -13.50
CA LEU A 278 17.71 -20.11 -13.23
C LEU A 278 16.68 -19.06 -12.80
N ILE A 279 17.07 -18.15 -11.91
CA ILE A 279 16.22 -17.05 -11.44
C ILE A 279 15.83 -16.14 -12.61
N ALA A 280 16.81 -15.72 -13.41
CA ALA A 280 16.58 -14.79 -14.53
C ALA A 280 15.72 -15.41 -15.64
N VAL A 281 15.95 -16.68 -15.97
CA VAL A 281 15.11 -17.43 -16.92
C VAL A 281 13.69 -17.61 -16.39
N SER A 282 13.53 -17.90 -15.10
CA SER A 282 12.20 -18.03 -14.49
C SER A 282 11.45 -16.70 -14.47
N ALA A 283 12.14 -15.62 -14.11
CA ALA A 283 11.57 -14.27 -14.06
C ALA A 283 11.17 -13.76 -15.44
N ILE A 284 12.00 -13.96 -16.47
CA ILE A 284 11.69 -13.48 -17.82
C ILE A 284 10.47 -14.20 -18.41
N PHE A 285 10.34 -15.52 -18.17
CA PHE A 285 9.16 -16.28 -18.59
C PHE A 285 7.90 -15.88 -17.83
N MET A 286 8.01 -15.63 -16.53
CA MET A 286 6.91 -15.15 -15.71
C MET A 286 6.41 -13.78 -16.21
N HIS A 287 7.30 -12.81 -16.38
CA HIS A 287 6.95 -11.47 -16.88
C HIS A 287 6.34 -11.54 -18.28
N HIS A 288 6.94 -12.32 -19.17
CA HIS A 288 6.43 -12.51 -20.52
C HIS A 288 5.01 -13.11 -20.51
N ALA A 289 4.80 -14.21 -19.77
CA ALA A 289 3.47 -14.81 -19.65
C ALA A 289 2.44 -13.84 -19.09
N LEU A 290 2.77 -13.11 -18.00
CA LEU A 290 1.85 -12.13 -17.41
C LEU A 290 1.42 -11.09 -18.44
N MET A 291 2.37 -10.50 -19.15
CA MET A 291 2.06 -9.45 -20.11
C MET A 291 1.39 -9.99 -21.39
N SER A 292 1.71 -11.20 -21.84
CA SER A 292 1.05 -11.83 -22.99
C SER A 292 -0.43 -12.10 -22.74
N TRP A 293 -0.78 -12.54 -21.52
CA TRP A 293 -2.16 -12.89 -21.18
C TRP A 293 -2.97 -11.70 -20.65
N LEU A 294 -2.37 -10.86 -19.81
CA LEU A 294 -3.07 -9.76 -19.13
C LEU A 294 -2.81 -8.40 -19.80
N LYS A 295 -2.02 -8.34 -20.87
CA LYS A 295 -1.66 -7.09 -21.60
C LYS A 295 -1.09 -6.05 -20.63
N ALA A 296 -1.62 -4.82 -20.65
CA ALA A 296 -1.19 -3.73 -19.76
C ALA A 296 -1.32 -4.07 -18.26
N TYR A 297 -2.31 -4.89 -17.87
CA TYR A 297 -2.45 -5.32 -16.47
C TYR A 297 -1.33 -6.29 -16.05
N GLY A 298 -0.74 -7.03 -16.99
CA GLY A 298 0.41 -7.91 -16.71
C GLY A 298 1.66 -7.14 -16.33
N LEU A 299 1.87 -5.96 -16.94
CA LEU A 299 2.95 -5.04 -16.55
C LEU A 299 2.71 -4.51 -15.13
N LEU A 300 1.48 -4.09 -14.82
CA LEU A 300 1.11 -3.59 -13.50
C LEU A 300 1.34 -4.64 -12.41
N ILE A 301 0.93 -5.90 -12.64
CA ILE A 301 1.11 -6.98 -11.67
C ILE A 301 2.59 -7.33 -11.50
N SER A 302 3.37 -7.36 -12.59
CA SER A 302 4.82 -7.61 -12.52
C SER A 302 5.54 -6.52 -11.72
N LEU A 303 5.18 -5.25 -11.95
CA LEU A 303 5.67 -4.13 -11.15
C LEU A 303 5.22 -4.26 -9.68
N GLY A 304 3.98 -4.67 -9.45
CA GLY A 304 3.45 -4.96 -8.12
C GLY A 304 4.25 -6.03 -7.37
N PHE A 305 4.67 -7.11 -8.03
CA PHE A 305 5.52 -8.14 -7.43
C PHE A 305 6.88 -7.59 -6.97
N ILE A 306 7.48 -6.67 -7.74
CA ILE A 306 8.73 -5.99 -7.37
C ILE A 306 8.51 -5.05 -6.18
N VAL A 307 7.43 -4.26 -6.18
CA VAL A 307 7.11 -3.35 -5.06
C VAL A 307 6.84 -4.14 -3.77
N ILE A 308 6.04 -5.19 -3.86
CA ILE A 308 5.77 -6.10 -2.73
C ILE A 308 7.08 -6.76 -2.26
N TYR A 309 7.96 -7.16 -3.17
CA TYR A 309 9.27 -7.69 -2.83
C TYR A 309 10.10 -6.70 -2.03
N VAL A 310 10.24 -5.45 -2.50
CA VAL A 310 10.96 -4.39 -1.78
C VAL A 310 10.38 -4.15 -0.38
N ILE A 311 9.05 -4.08 -0.24
CA ILE A 311 8.41 -3.86 1.06
C ILE A 311 8.56 -5.08 1.99
N ALA A 312 8.59 -6.29 1.43
CA ALA A 312 8.81 -7.53 2.19
C ALA A 312 10.26 -7.67 2.70
N LEU A 313 11.18 -6.82 2.26
CA LEU A 313 12.58 -6.87 2.66
C LEU A 313 12.85 -5.98 3.88
N GLY A 314 12.72 -6.56 5.07
CA GLY A 314 13.12 -5.91 6.33
C GLY A 314 14.63 -5.62 6.44
N GLN A 315 15.45 -6.08 5.48
CA GLN A 315 16.91 -5.88 5.46
C GLN A 315 17.36 -4.64 4.69
N LEU A 316 16.49 -4.11 3.82
CA LEU A 316 16.69 -2.83 3.11
C LEU A 316 16.21 -1.64 3.94
N PHE A 317 15.25 -1.87 4.83
CA PHE A 317 14.76 -0.89 5.79
C PHE A 317 15.45 -1.13 7.14
N ASP A 318 15.72 -0.05 7.88
CA ASP A 318 16.41 -0.14 9.17
C ASP A 318 15.64 -1.07 10.13
N THR A 319 16.38 -1.71 11.03
CA THR A 319 15.98 -2.69 12.06
C THR A 319 14.75 -2.31 12.91
N TYR A 320 14.27 -1.07 12.77
CA TYR A 320 13.07 -0.51 13.39
C TYR A 320 11.75 -0.98 12.74
N TYR A 321 11.76 -1.44 11.49
CA TYR A 321 10.59 -2.07 10.85
C TYR A 321 10.52 -3.55 11.23
N GLY A 322 10.05 -3.81 12.46
CA GLY A 322 9.84 -5.15 12.99
C GLY A 322 9.02 -6.05 12.06
N ASN A 323 9.40 -7.33 12.01
CA ASN A 323 8.76 -8.44 11.29
C ASN A 323 7.73 -8.02 10.24
N VAL A 324 8.20 -7.87 8.99
CA VAL A 324 7.32 -7.86 7.81
C VAL A 324 6.30 -9.00 7.93
N SER A 325 5.02 -8.71 7.70
CA SER A 325 3.95 -9.71 7.78
C SER A 325 4.32 -10.92 6.91
N PRO A 326 4.30 -12.16 7.44
CA PRO A 326 4.60 -13.37 6.66
C PRO A 326 3.77 -13.47 5.39
N VAL A 327 2.58 -12.86 5.38
CA VAL A 327 1.67 -12.83 4.23
C VAL A 327 2.26 -12.06 3.04
N LEU A 328 2.97 -10.95 3.28
CA LEU A 328 3.61 -10.18 2.20
C LEU A 328 4.73 -10.97 1.52
N THR A 329 5.46 -11.75 2.31
CA THR A 329 6.54 -12.62 1.85
C THR A 329 6.04 -13.71 0.89
N TYR A 330 4.80 -14.20 1.05
CA TYR A 330 4.21 -15.19 0.14
C TYR A 330 3.63 -14.61 -1.15
N LEU A 331 3.32 -13.30 -1.19
CA LEU A 331 2.69 -12.67 -2.35
C LEU A 331 3.66 -12.39 -3.49
N THR A 332 4.96 -12.34 -3.21
CA THR A 332 5.97 -12.09 -4.21
C THR A 332 6.67 -13.38 -4.66
N PRO A 333 6.82 -13.62 -5.97
CA PRO A 333 7.52 -14.79 -6.50
C PRO A 333 9.04 -14.76 -6.28
N PHE A 334 9.59 -13.67 -5.75
CA PHE A 334 11.03 -13.42 -5.69
C PHE A 334 11.71 -13.85 -4.37
N VAL A 335 10.95 -14.08 -3.29
CA VAL A 335 11.53 -14.53 -2.00
C VAL A 335 12.27 -15.88 -2.11
N PRO A 336 11.75 -16.90 -2.84
CA PRO A 336 12.51 -18.13 -3.06
C PRO A 336 13.84 -17.89 -3.79
N ALA A 337 13.87 -16.94 -4.73
CA ALA A 337 15.10 -16.60 -5.46
C ALA A 337 16.17 -15.99 -4.52
N GLU A 338 15.75 -15.16 -3.57
CA GLU A 338 16.63 -14.61 -2.54
C GLU A 338 17.22 -15.70 -1.65
N ASN A 339 16.37 -16.58 -1.12
CA ASN A 339 16.80 -17.66 -0.22
C ASN A 339 17.84 -18.58 -0.89
N MET A 340 17.66 -18.87 -2.18
CA MET A 340 18.66 -19.60 -2.96
C MET A 340 20.00 -18.88 -3.02
N LEU A 341 19.97 -17.58 -3.29
CA LEU A 341 21.17 -16.79 -3.49
C LEU A 341 21.91 -16.55 -2.18
N HIS A 342 21.17 -16.31 -1.08
CA HIS A 342 21.73 -16.27 0.26
C HIS A 342 22.41 -17.59 0.64
N ALA A 343 21.81 -18.73 0.29
CA ALA A 343 22.40 -20.03 0.61
C ALA A 343 23.76 -20.20 -0.08
N VAL A 344 23.88 -19.81 -1.35
CA VAL A 344 25.16 -19.87 -2.08
C VAL A 344 26.15 -18.85 -1.57
N ILE A 345 25.76 -17.58 -1.38
CA ILE A 345 26.68 -16.53 -0.93
C ILE A 345 27.25 -16.84 0.46
N ASN A 346 26.41 -17.37 1.36
CA ASN A 346 26.79 -17.65 2.75
C ASN A 346 27.21 -19.10 3.00
N GLN A 347 27.44 -19.89 1.94
CA GLN A 347 27.84 -21.31 2.02
C GLN A 347 26.94 -22.15 2.96
N GLN A 348 25.66 -21.83 3.00
CA GLN A 348 24.66 -22.58 3.75
C GLN A 348 24.15 -23.76 2.91
N PRO A 349 23.57 -24.80 3.52
CA PRO A 349 22.95 -25.90 2.79
C PRO A 349 21.98 -25.38 1.72
N THR A 350 22.06 -25.94 0.51
CA THR A 350 21.23 -25.51 -0.62
C THR A 350 19.74 -25.54 -0.25
N ALA A 351 19.07 -24.40 -0.43
CA ALA A 351 17.64 -24.24 -0.19
C ALA A 351 16.80 -24.94 -1.27
N TRP A 352 16.79 -26.28 -1.27
CA TRP A 352 16.15 -27.12 -2.29
C TRP A 352 14.66 -26.79 -2.48
N ILE A 353 13.96 -26.42 -1.41
CA ILE A 353 12.56 -25.96 -1.46
C ILE A 353 12.44 -24.69 -2.30
N SER A 354 13.35 -23.74 -2.09
CA SER A 354 13.37 -22.48 -2.83
C SER A 354 13.74 -22.68 -4.30
N THR A 355 14.66 -23.63 -4.59
CA THR A 355 14.99 -24.06 -5.96
C THR A 355 13.82 -24.70 -6.68
N ALA A 356 13.09 -25.57 -6.00
CA ALA A 356 11.87 -26.18 -6.55
C ALA A 356 10.81 -25.09 -6.82
N ALA A 357 10.60 -24.17 -5.88
CA ALA A 357 9.61 -23.10 -6.02
C ALA A 357 9.90 -22.18 -7.22
N ILE A 358 11.14 -21.70 -7.38
CA ILE A 358 11.47 -20.82 -8.52
C ILE A 358 11.38 -21.58 -9.85
N SER A 359 11.73 -22.85 -9.86
CA SER A 359 11.63 -23.71 -11.04
C SER A 359 10.17 -23.93 -11.44
N VAL A 360 9.26 -24.12 -10.47
CA VAL A 360 7.82 -24.20 -10.74
C VAL A 360 7.29 -22.90 -11.33
N ILE A 361 7.69 -21.74 -10.79
CA ILE A 361 7.33 -20.42 -11.34
C ILE A 361 7.81 -20.30 -12.80
N GLY A 362 9.07 -20.67 -13.05
CA GLY A 362 9.64 -20.65 -14.40
C GLY A 362 8.92 -21.58 -15.38
N VAL A 363 8.57 -22.80 -14.95
CA VAL A 363 7.81 -23.76 -15.76
C VAL A 363 6.41 -23.25 -16.07
N ILE A 364 5.69 -22.69 -15.09
CA ILE A 364 4.37 -22.08 -15.31
C ILE A 364 4.46 -20.93 -16.30
N GLY A 365 5.44 -20.04 -16.12
CA GLY A 365 5.70 -18.93 -17.05
C GLY A 365 6.05 -19.41 -18.46
N PHE A 366 6.88 -20.46 -18.58
CA PHE A 366 7.25 -21.06 -19.85
C PHE A 366 6.03 -21.64 -20.57
N VAL A 367 5.23 -22.45 -19.88
CA VAL A 367 4.01 -23.05 -20.45
C VAL A 367 3.01 -21.96 -20.84
N GLY A 368 2.80 -20.95 -19.98
CA GLY A 368 1.93 -19.81 -20.29
C GLY A 368 2.38 -19.06 -21.53
N SER A 369 3.68 -18.82 -21.67
CA SER A 369 4.27 -18.19 -22.85
C SER A 369 4.12 -19.04 -24.11
N MET A 370 4.36 -20.35 -24.00
CA MET A 370 4.23 -21.31 -25.09
C MET A 370 2.79 -21.40 -25.62
N LEU A 371 1.81 -21.48 -24.73
CA LEU A 371 0.39 -21.53 -25.11
C LEU A 371 -0.05 -20.28 -25.86
N HIS A 372 0.42 -19.10 -25.43
CA HIS A 372 0.14 -17.85 -26.13
C HIS A 372 0.66 -17.86 -27.58
N TYR A 373 1.91 -18.29 -27.79
CA TYR A 373 2.50 -18.43 -29.13
C TYR A 373 1.75 -19.45 -30.01
N GLN A 374 1.17 -20.50 -29.42
CA GLN A 374 0.39 -21.48 -30.16
C GLN A 374 -0.99 -20.97 -30.59
N GLN A 375 -1.62 -20.10 -29.80
CA GLN A 375 -2.91 -19.50 -30.14
C GLN A 375 -2.78 -18.45 -31.26
N HIS A 376 -1.76 -17.59 -31.16
CA HIS A 376 -1.60 -16.46 -32.09
C HIS A 376 -1.08 -16.85 -33.50
N ASN A 377 -0.61 -18.09 -33.67
CA ASN A 377 -0.22 -18.67 -34.98
C ASN A 377 -1.35 -19.48 -35.65
N LYS A 378 -2.54 -19.56 -35.05
CA LYS A 378 -3.71 -20.26 -35.62
C LYS A 378 -4.75 -19.31 -36.25
N GLU A 379 -4.62 -18.00 -36.01
CA GLU A 379 -5.28 -16.92 -36.74
C GLU A 379 -4.37 -16.45 -37.88
#